data_AF-T0CHC7-F1
#
_entry.id   AF-T0CHC7-F1
#
_cell.length_a   1.000
_cell.length_b   1.000
_cell.length_c   1.000
_cell.angle_alpha   90.00
_cell.angle_beta   90.00
_cell.angle_gamma   90.00
#
_symmetry.space_group_name_H-M   'P 1'
#
loop_
_entity.id
_entity.type
_entity.pdbx_description
1 polymer ?
#
loop_
_entity_poly.entity_id
_entity_poly.type
_entity_poly.pdbx_seq_one_letter_code
_entity_poly.pdbx_strand_id
1 'polypeptide(L)' 'MDMTNNTTQTTQNKDTHNKDVMVQLNDLVEISGVPTDFIKKELMLDDTVSMDELRSKMLKFLDTTFQENGVDTSKVK' A
#
# COMPACT_ATOMS: atom_id res chain seq x y z
N MET A 1 -28.62 30.66 19.61
CA MET A 1 -29.06 29.33 19.15
C MET A 1 -28.31 29.04 17.88
N ASP A 2 -27.28 28.24 18.05
CA ASP A 2 -26.42 27.65 17.04
C ASP A 2 -27.22 26.83 16.04
N MET A 3 -26.88 26.93 14.75
CA MET A 3 -27.06 25.80 13.84
C MET A 3 -26.04 25.91 12.70
N THR A 4 -24.84 25.44 13.02
CA THR A 4 -23.79 25.01 12.09
C THR A 4 -24.34 23.89 11.22
N ASN A 5 -24.53 24.15 9.93
CA ASN A 5 -25.02 23.14 8.99
C ASN A 5 -23.82 22.37 8.42
N ASN A 6 -23.42 21.30 9.12
CA ASN A 6 -22.58 20.25 8.56
C ASN A 6 -23.34 19.56 7.42
N THR A 7 -22.97 19.83 6.18
CA THR A 7 -23.30 18.92 5.07
C THR A 7 -22.02 18.25 4.62
N THR A 8 -21.72 17.14 5.29
CA THR A 8 -20.78 16.11 4.86
C THR A 8 -21.28 15.54 3.54
N GLN A 9 -20.78 16.04 2.41
CA GLN A 9 -20.94 15.36 1.11
C GLN A 9 -19.82 14.34 0.96
N THR A 10 -20.11 13.10 1.37
CA THR A 10 -19.38 11.92 0.92
C THR A 10 -20.05 11.39 -0.35
N THR A 11 -19.23 10.85 -1.24
CA THR A 11 -19.56 9.94 -2.36
C THR A 11 -19.57 10.58 -3.75
N GLN A 12 -18.37 10.71 -4.32
CA GLN A 12 -18.17 10.38 -5.73
C GLN A 12 -17.40 9.07 -5.80
N ASN A 13 -18.12 7.99 -6.10
CA ASN A 13 -17.56 6.79 -6.72
C ASN A 13 -16.91 7.20 -8.05
N LYS A 14 -15.62 7.55 -8.01
CA LYS A 14 -14.76 7.33 -9.16
C LYS A 14 -14.10 5.99 -8.94
N ASP A 15 -14.11 5.16 -9.98
CA ASP A 15 -13.06 4.18 -10.26
C ASP A 15 -11.70 4.93 -10.28
N THR A 16 -11.23 5.36 -9.12
CA THR A 16 -9.92 5.94 -8.94
C THR A 16 -9.00 4.75 -8.72
N HIS A 17 -8.65 4.07 -9.80
CA HIS A 17 -7.32 3.45 -9.84
C HIS A 17 -6.36 4.59 -9.54
N ASN A 18 -5.97 4.71 -8.27
CA ASN A 18 -5.16 5.75 -7.67
C ASN A 18 -3.71 5.65 -8.18
N LYS A 19 -3.56 5.70 -9.51
CA LYS A 19 -2.27 5.65 -10.23
C LYS A 19 -1.40 6.85 -9.87
N ASP A 20 -2.04 7.97 -9.52
CA ASP A 20 -1.36 9.22 -9.19
C ASP A 20 -1.12 9.41 -7.68
N VAL A 21 -1.54 8.46 -6.83
CA VAL A 21 -1.27 8.56 -5.39
C VAL A 21 0.14 8.10 -5.12
N MET A 22 0.99 9.06 -4.82
CA MET A 22 2.36 8.85 -4.36
C MET A 22 2.36 8.61 -2.86
N VAL A 23 3.07 7.57 -2.44
CA VAL A 23 3.24 7.16 -1.04
C VAL A 23 4.68 7.42 -0.65
N GLN A 24 4.87 8.06 0.50
CA GLN A 24 6.19 8.19 1.09
C GLN A 24 6.49 6.97 1.96
N LEU A 25 7.68 6.40 1.80
CA LEU A 25 8.05 5.22 2.58
C LEU A 25 8.08 5.49 4.09
N ASN A 26 8.35 6.73 4.51
CA ASN A 26 8.30 7.10 5.93
C ASN A 26 6.91 6.88 6.54
N ASP A 27 5.84 7.20 5.81
CA ASP A 27 4.46 6.98 6.29
C ASP A 27 4.19 5.47 6.45
N LEU A 28 4.72 4.66 5.52
CA LEU A 28 4.62 3.20 5.60
C LEU A 28 5.41 2.64 6.79
N VAL A 29 6.56 3.24 7.12
CA VAL A 29 7.42 2.83 8.25
C VAL A 29 6.73 3.11 9.58
N GLU A 30 6.09 4.28 9.73
CA GLU A 30 5.31 4.61 10.92
C GLU A 30 4.15 3.63 11.15
N ILE A 31 3.51 3.17 10.07
CA ILE A 31 2.37 2.25 10.15
C ILE A 31 2.81 0.80 10.35
N SER A 32 3.82 0.35 9.61
CA SER A 32 4.26 -1.06 9.59
C SER A 32 5.25 -1.41 10.69
N GLY A 33 5.96 -0.42 11.24
CA GLY A 33 7.09 -0.64 12.14
C GLY A 33 8.31 -1.25 11.47
N VAL A 34 8.31 -1.38 10.13
CA VAL A 34 9.41 -1.96 9.37
C VAL A 34 10.38 -0.84 8.96
N PRO A 35 11.69 -0.97 9.21
CA PRO A 35 12.66 0.07 8.86
C PRO A 35 12.68 0.39 7.36
N THR A 36 12.79 1.68 7.02
CA THR A 36 12.78 2.16 5.62
C THR A 36 13.84 1.47 4.78
N ASP A 37 15.05 1.28 5.34
CA ASP A 37 16.16 0.63 4.65
C ASP A 37 15.85 -0.83 4.28
N PHE A 38 15.12 -1.53 5.14
CA PHE A 38 14.69 -2.89 4.86
C PHE A 38 13.68 -2.90 3.72
N ILE A 39 12.66 -2.03 3.77
CA ILE A 39 11.64 -1.93 2.71
C ILE A 39 12.27 -1.59 1.36
N LYS A 40 13.19 -0.62 1.34
CA LYS A 40 13.91 -0.22 0.12
C LYS A 40 14.73 -1.37 -0.45
N LYS A 41 15.47 -2.08 0.41
CA LYS A 41 16.31 -3.21 0.00
C LYS A 41 15.46 -4.35 -0.56
N GLU A 42 14.38 -4.69 0.12
CA GLU A 42 13.58 -5.86 -0.20
C GLU A 42 12.64 -5.63 -1.39
N LEU A 43 12.02 -4.45 -1.46
CA LEU A 43 11.10 -4.11 -2.54
C LEU A 43 11.80 -3.44 -3.74
N MET A 44 13.09 -3.09 -3.60
CA MET A 44 13.87 -2.31 -4.57
C MET A 44 13.10 -1.06 -5.02
N LEU A 45 12.81 -0.19 -4.07
CA LEU A 45 11.98 1.00 -4.21
C LEU A 45 12.73 2.26 -3.77
N ASP A 46 12.36 3.40 -4.36
CA ASP A 46 12.82 4.73 -3.97
C ASP A 46 12.00 5.32 -2.80
N ASP A 47 12.39 6.49 -2.29
CA ASP A 47 11.73 7.16 -1.15
C ASP A 47 10.25 7.50 -1.36
N THR A 48 9.88 7.78 -2.62
CA THR A 48 8.51 8.10 -3.01
C THR A 48 8.11 7.19 -4.16
N VAL A 49 7.03 6.45 -3.97
CA VAL A 49 6.58 5.43 -4.92
C VAL A 49 5.10 5.57 -5.20
N SER A 50 4.67 5.23 -6.41
CA SER A 50 3.25 5.16 -6.71
C SER A 50 2.60 4.01 -5.95
N MET A 51 1.33 4.17 -5.59
CA MET A 51 0.60 3.12 -4.88
C MET A 51 0.52 1.80 -5.68
N ASP A 52 0.48 1.89 -7.02
CA ASP A 52 0.44 0.71 -7.89
C ASP A 52 1.78 -0.02 -7.93
N GLU A 53 2.89 0.72 -7.96
CA GLU A 53 4.22 0.13 -7.90
C GLU A 53 4.47 -0.52 -6.54
N LEU A 54 4.10 0.16 -5.45
CA LEU A 54 4.20 -0.37 -4.09
C LEU A 54 3.43 -1.69 -3.96
N ARG A 55 2.16 -1.73 -4.41
CA ARG A 55 1.35 -2.96 -4.41
C ARG A 55 2.01 -4.07 -5.22
N SER A 56 2.49 -3.75 -6.42
CA SER A 56 3.14 -4.74 -7.29
C SER A 56 4.39 -5.34 -6.66
N LYS A 57 5.25 -4.50 -6.04
CA LYS A 57 6.45 -4.99 -5.34
C LYS A 57 6.10 -5.80 -4.10
N MET A 58 5.15 -5.35 -3.29
CA MET A 58 4.74 -6.09 -2.09
C MET A 58 4.13 -7.44 -2.43
N LEU A 59 3.29 -7.52 -3.46
CA LEU A 59 2.72 -8.79 -3.93
C LEU A 59 3.81 -9.75 -4.41
N LYS A 60 4.78 -9.28 -5.20
CA LYS A 60 5.92 -10.11 -5.64
C LYS A 60 6.78 -10.59 -4.48
N PHE A 61 7.00 -9.75 -3.48
CA PHE A 61 7.75 -10.11 -2.28
C PHE A 61 7.02 -11.20 -1.48
N LEU A 62 5.70 -11.05 -1.29
CA LEU A 62 4.88 -12.06 -0.63
C LEU A 62 4.87 -13.37 -1.43
N ASP A 63 4.67 -13.32 -2.74
CA ASP A 63 4.69 -14.50 -3.61
C ASP A 63 6.02 -15.24 -3.52
N THR A 64 7.15 -14.52 -3.57
CA THR A 64 8.49 -15.09 -3.39
C THR A 64 8.63 -15.75 -2.02
N THR A 65 8.22 -15.04 -0.96
CA THR A 65 8.30 -15.54 0.41
C THR A 65 7.44 -16.79 0.61
N PHE A 66 6.24 -16.84 0.02
CA PHE A 66 5.37 -18.00 0.09
C PHE A 66 5.93 -19.19 -0.68
N GLN A 67 6.51 -18.97 -1.86
CA GLN A 67 7.18 -20.03 -2.62
C GLN A 67 8.41 -20.58 -1.90
N GLU A 68 9.25 -19.71 -1.34
CA GLU A 68 10.46 -20.10 -0.60
C GLU A 68 10.12 -20.89 0.68
N ASN A 69 9.03 -20.54 1.37
CA ASN A 69 8.58 -21.24 2.58
C ASN A 69 7.62 -22.42 2.30
N GLY A 70 7.43 -22.80 1.03
CA GLY A 70 6.62 -23.96 0.65
C GLY A 70 5.12 -23.82 0.93
N VAL A 71 4.62 -22.59 1.05
CA VAL A 71 3.20 -22.29 1.24
C VAL A 71 2.52 -22.29 -0.12
N ASP A 72 1.78 -23.36 -0.43
CA ASP A 72 0.99 -23.48 -1.67
C ASP A 72 -0.22 -22.54 -1.62
N THR A 73 -0.10 -21.37 -2.23
CA THR A 73 -1.18 -20.38 -2.34
C THR A 73 -2.28 -20.81 -3.33
N SER A 74 -2.05 -21.88 -4.11
CA SER A 74 -3.04 -22.49 -5.03
C SER A 74 -4.31 -23.00 -4.34
N LYS A 75 -4.28 -23.16 -3.01
CA LYS A 75 -5.42 -23.63 -2.20
C LYS A 75 -6.34 -22.53 -1.69
N VAL A 76 -5.98 -21.25 -1.87
CA VAL A 76 -6.79 -20.10 -1.44
C VAL A 76 -7.68 -19.70 -2.63
N LYS A 77 -8.75 -20.48 -2.86
CA LYS A 77 -9.76 -20.22 -3.89
C LYS A 77 -11.15 -20.14 -3.28
#